data_AF-A0A365TUL8-F1
#
_entry.id   AF-A0A365TUL8-F1
#
_cell.length_a   1.000
_cell.length_b   1.000
_cell.length_c   1.000
_cell.angle_alpha   90.00
_cell.angle_beta   90.00
_cell.angle_gamma   90.00
#
_symmetry.space_group_name_H-M   'P 1'
#
loop_
_entity.id
_entity.type
_entity.pdbx_description
1 polymer ?
#
loop_
_entity_poly.entity_id
_entity_poly.type
_entity_poly.pdbx_seq_one_letter_code
_entity_poly.pdbx_strand_id
1 'polypeptide(L)'
;MLMEVLFDQSNISNVWNFLFGHGAEFSRLTVAEEFGFDIMPHNDFIRFFLDFGLFSCLILFVILYLVGKDSVLALMLVLIYMSAFYHNMLYSLYFAPLIFIANSSAKLRLKNAD
;
A
#
# COMPACT_ATOMS: atom_id res chain seq x y z
N MET A 1 -37.48 -13.34 9.72
CA MET A 1 -36.90 -14.05 10.88
C MET A 1 -35.70 -14.94 10.53
N LEU A 2 -35.80 -16.05 9.78
CA LEU A 2 -34.60 -16.86 9.42
C LEU A 2 -33.73 -16.20 8.31
N MET A 3 -34.37 -15.45 7.40
CA MET A 3 -33.68 -14.67 6.35
C MET A 3 -33.08 -13.35 6.86
N GLU A 4 -33.42 -12.88 8.06
CA GLU A 4 -32.81 -11.67 8.67
C GLU A 4 -31.54 -12.00 9.44
N VAL A 5 -31.40 -13.24 9.92
CA VAL A 5 -30.16 -13.73 10.55
C VAL A 5 -29.08 -13.98 9.48
N LEU A 6 -29.49 -14.24 8.24
CA LEU A 6 -28.63 -14.41 7.06
C LEU A 6 -28.31 -13.10 6.29
N PHE A 7 -28.75 -11.94 6.80
CA PHE A 7 -28.05 -10.67 6.56
C PHE A 7 -26.89 -10.45 7.56
N ASP A 8 -26.56 -11.51 8.31
CA ASP A 8 -25.25 -12.15 8.48
C ASP A 8 -24.03 -11.23 8.71
N GLN A 9 -23.70 -11.07 10.00
CA GLN A 9 -22.50 -10.37 10.46
C GLN A 9 -21.21 -10.90 9.81
N SER A 10 -21.17 -12.14 9.31
CA SER A 10 -20.01 -12.68 8.60
C SER A 10 -19.72 -11.91 7.31
N ASN A 11 -20.76 -11.58 6.53
CA ASN A 11 -20.65 -10.87 5.26
C ASN A 11 -20.28 -9.40 5.47
N ILE A 12 -20.87 -8.79 6.51
CA ILE A 12 -20.51 -7.45 6.96
C ILE A 12 -19.06 -7.42 7.44
N SER A 13 -18.62 -8.39 8.25
CA SER A 13 -17.23 -8.45 8.73
C SER A 13 -16.24 -8.66 7.58
N ASN A 14 -16.58 -9.47 6.57
CA ASN A 14 -15.75 -9.67 5.38
C ASN A 14 -15.60 -8.36 4.58
N VAL A 15 -16.67 -7.58 4.45
CA VAL A 15 -16.62 -6.25 3.81
C VAL A 15 -15.79 -5.27 4.64
N TRP A 16 -15.98 -5.23 5.96
CA TRP A 16 -15.17 -4.36 6.84
C TRP A 16 -13.69 -4.73 6.80
N ASN A 17 -13.36 -6.01 6.86
CA ASN A 17 -11.99 -6.49 6.78
C ASN A 17 -11.37 -6.23 5.40
N PHE A 18 -12.15 -6.32 4.33
CA PHE A 18 -11.69 -5.91 3.00
C PHE A 18 -11.38 -4.40 2.94
N LEU A 19 -12.20 -3.56 3.59
CA LEU A 19 -12.05 -2.11 3.56
C LEU A 19 -10.96 -1.59 4.50
N PHE A 20 -10.85 -2.14 5.72
CA PHE A 20 -10.00 -1.63 6.80
C PHE A 20 -8.90 -2.60 7.25
N GLY A 21 -8.87 -3.80 6.69
CA GLY A 21 -7.88 -4.83 7.00
C GLY A 21 -8.25 -5.66 8.21
N HIS A 22 -7.38 -6.61 8.53
CA HIS A 22 -7.55 -7.56 9.63
C HIS A 22 -6.67 -7.24 10.85
N GLY A 23 -5.84 -6.20 10.77
CA GLY A 23 -4.86 -5.83 11.79
C GLY A 23 -3.42 -6.14 11.38
N ALA A 24 -2.46 -5.50 12.05
CA ALA A 24 -1.05 -5.70 11.79
C ALA A 24 -0.63 -7.16 12.04
N GLU A 25 0.26 -7.68 11.18
CA GLU A 25 0.76 -9.06 11.21
C GLU A 25 -0.24 -10.16 10.85
N PHE A 26 -1.50 -9.82 10.51
CA PHE A 26 -2.50 -10.82 10.11
C PHE A 26 -1.98 -11.72 8.98
N SER A 27 -1.40 -11.12 7.95
CA SER A 27 -0.83 -11.85 6.81
C SER A 27 0.29 -12.83 7.19
N ARG A 28 1.11 -12.53 8.22
CA ARG A 28 2.13 -13.45 8.75
C ARG A 28 1.47 -14.60 9.51
N LEU A 29 0.48 -14.29 10.35
CA LEU A 29 -0.27 -15.29 11.10
C LEU A 29 -0.99 -16.26 10.15
N THR A 30 -1.64 -15.76 9.09
CA THR A 30 -2.29 -16.60 8.08
C THR A 30 -1.29 -17.55 7.40
N VAL A 31 -0.08 -17.08 7.07
CA VAL A 31 0.96 -17.93 6.47
C VAL A 31 1.46 -18.97 7.47
N ALA A 32 1.64 -18.60 8.73
CA ALA A 32 2.05 -19.52 9.79
C ALA A 32 1.00 -20.60 10.06
N GLU A 33 -0.28 -20.25 10.02
CA GLU A 33 -1.41 -21.19 10.19
C GLU A 33 -1.54 -22.14 8.99
N GLU A 34 -1.46 -21.63 7.76
CA GLU A 34 -1.67 -22.43 6.55
C GLU A 34 -0.50 -23.37 6.25
N PHE A 35 0.73 -22.89 6.42
CA PHE A 35 1.92 -23.63 6.01
C PHE A 35 2.70 -24.25 7.19
N GLY A 36 2.32 -23.94 8.43
CA GLY A 36 2.96 -24.47 9.64
C GLY A 36 4.38 -23.93 9.90
N PHE A 37 4.80 -22.90 9.18
CA PHE A 37 6.08 -22.22 9.39
C PHE A 37 5.91 -20.70 9.48
N ASP A 38 6.62 -20.10 10.43
CA ASP A 38 6.59 -18.66 10.66
C ASP A 38 7.52 -17.95 9.66
N ILE A 39 6.97 -17.57 8.51
CA ILE A 39 7.65 -16.70 7.53
C ILE A 39 6.85 -15.43 7.28
N MET A 40 7.58 -14.33 7.09
CA MET A 40 6.99 -13.07 6.70
C MET A 40 6.59 -13.13 5.22
N PRO A 41 5.36 -12.74 4.84
CA PRO A 41 4.97 -12.58 3.45
C PRO A 41 5.88 -11.57 2.76
N HIS A 42 6.52 -12.00 1.68
CA HIS A 42 7.54 -11.21 0.97
C HIS A 42 6.94 -10.08 0.10
N ASN A 43 5.63 -10.12 -0.18
CA ASN A 43 4.94 -9.08 -0.93
C ASN A 43 4.34 -8.05 0.04
N ASP A 44 5.03 -6.91 0.19
CA ASP A 44 4.61 -5.85 1.10
C ASP A 44 3.27 -5.20 0.72
N PHE A 45 2.90 -5.18 -0.57
CA PHE A 45 1.63 -4.61 -1.00
C PHE A 45 0.46 -5.53 -0.64
N ILE A 46 0.60 -6.84 -0.88
CA ILE A 46 -0.40 -7.83 -0.47
C ILE A 46 -0.50 -7.86 1.06
N ARG A 47 0.63 -7.83 1.77
CA ARG A 47 0.66 -7.70 3.23
C ARG A 47 -0.08 -6.45 3.69
N PHE A 48 0.28 -5.29 3.15
CA PHE A 48 -0.33 -4.01 3.54
C PHE A 48 -1.83 -3.99 3.26
N PHE A 49 -2.27 -4.57 2.14
CA PHE A 49 -3.68 -4.72 1.82
C PHE A 49 -4.42 -5.66 2.79
N LEU A 50 -3.85 -6.82 3.12
CA LEU A 50 -4.49 -7.76 4.04
C LEU A 50 -4.54 -7.23 5.48
N ASP A 51 -3.47 -6.59 5.92
CA ASP A 51 -3.34 -6.07 7.28
C ASP A 51 -4.14 -4.77 7.49
N PHE A 52 -4.17 -3.86 6.50
CA PHE A 52 -4.74 -2.49 6.64
C PHE A 52 -5.88 -2.16 5.66
N GLY A 53 -6.23 -3.06 4.75
CA GLY A 53 -7.39 -2.96 3.86
C GLY A 53 -7.24 -2.02 2.67
N LEU A 54 -8.29 -1.98 1.85
CA LEU A 54 -8.37 -1.15 0.66
C LEU A 54 -8.25 0.35 0.95
N PHE A 55 -8.87 0.84 2.03
CA PHE A 55 -8.90 2.26 2.35
C PHE A 55 -7.48 2.80 2.62
N SER A 56 -6.69 2.07 3.39
CA SER A 56 -5.29 2.41 3.65
C SER A 56 -4.45 2.36 2.38
N CYS A 57 -4.69 1.39 1.49
CA CYS A 57 -4.03 1.34 0.18
C CYS A 57 -4.37 2.57 -0.67
N LEU A 58 -5.63 3.00 -0.71
CA LEU A 58 -6.04 4.21 -1.43
C LEU A 58 -5.39 5.46 -0.87
N ILE A 59 -5.31 5.60 0.46
CA ILE A 59 -4.58 6.71 1.11
C ILE A 59 -3.10 6.69 0.68
N LEU A 60 -2.46 5.52 0.68
CA LEU A 60 -1.08 5.37 0.24
C LEU A 60 -0.90 5.82 -1.22
N PHE A 61 -1.80 5.42 -2.12
CA PHE A 61 -1.77 5.87 -3.53
C PHE A 61 -1.93 7.39 -3.66
N VAL A 62 -2.84 7.99 -2.89
CA VAL A 62 -3.02 9.45 -2.88
C VAL A 62 -1.74 10.15 -2.40
N ILE A 63 -1.11 9.65 -1.33
CA ILE A 63 0.15 10.19 -0.83
C ILE A 63 1.24 10.08 -1.90
N LEU A 64 1.41 8.91 -2.50
CA LEU A 64 2.40 8.68 -3.55
C LEU A 64 2.19 9.61 -4.75
N TYR A 65 0.94 9.81 -5.18
CA TYR A 65 0.59 10.77 -6.22
C TYR A 65 0.97 12.20 -5.82
N LEU A 66 0.60 12.65 -4.62
CA LEU A 66 0.92 14.00 -4.13
C LEU A 66 2.43 14.26 -4.08
N VAL A 67 3.22 13.24 -3.79
CA VAL A 67 4.69 13.32 -3.74
C VAL A 67 5.31 13.26 -5.14
N GLY A 68 4.65 12.65 -6.13
CA GLY A 68 5.16 12.52 -7.50
C GLY A 68 4.62 13.51 -8.54
N LYS A 69 3.52 14.23 -8.24
CA LYS A 69 2.75 14.98 -9.25
C LYS A 69 3.48 16.16 -9.91
N ASP A 70 4.51 16.73 -9.27
CA ASP A 70 5.16 17.95 -9.77
C ASP A 70 6.35 17.65 -10.69
N SER A 71 6.63 16.37 -10.98
CA SER A 71 7.72 15.95 -11.88
C SER A 71 7.38 14.64 -12.59
N VAL A 72 7.49 14.61 -13.92
CA VAL A 72 7.36 13.37 -14.70
C VAL A 72 8.34 12.31 -14.21
N LEU A 73 9.57 12.70 -13.85
CA LEU A 73 10.56 11.80 -13.28
C LEU A 73 10.10 11.22 -11.93
N ALA A 74 9.56 12.05 -11.04
CA ALA A 74 9.06 11.59 -9.74
C ALA A 74 7.86 10.66 -9.91
N LEU A 75 6.95 10.96 -10.84
CA LEU A 75 5.83 10.09 -11.19
C LEU A 75 6.30 8.74 -11.75
N MET A 76 7.31 8.73 -12.65
CA MET A 76 7.90 7.50 -13.15
C MET A 76 8.56 6.69 -12.04
N LEU A 77 9.26 7.34 -11.11
CA LEU A 77 9.84 6.67 -9.94
C LEU A 77 8.77 6.09 -9.00
N VAL A 78 7.63 6.78 -8.83
CA VAL A 78 6.47 6.25 -8.10
C VAL A 78 5.87 5.05 -8.82
N LEU A 79 5.71 5.11 -10.14
CA LEU A 79 5.21 3.96 -10.92
C LEU A 79 6.15 2.76 -10.85
N ILE A 80 7.46 2.99 -10.90
CA ILE A 80 8.48 1.94 -10.69
C ILE A 80 8.38 1.38 -9.28
N TYR A 81 8.26 2.24 -8.26
CA TYR A 81 8.08 1.84 -6.87
C TYR A 81 6.84 0.95 -6.69
N MET A 82 5.70 1.33 -7.30
CA MET A 82 4.47 0.55 -7.22
C MET A 82 4.55 -0.74 -8.03
N SER A 83 5.16 -0.72 -9.22
CA SER A 83 5.30 -1.89 -10.11
C SER A 83 6.39 -2.87 -9.68
N ALA A 84 7.31 -2.45 -8.80
CA ALA A 84 8.27 -3.31 -8.12
C ALA A 84 7.60 -4.23 -7.07
N PHE A 85 6.38 -4.70 -7.34
CA PHE A 85 5.57 -5.64 -6.55
C PHE A 85 6.31 -6.91 -6.10
N TYR A 86 7.42 -7.26 -6.76
CA TYR A 86 8.28 -8.40 -6.44
C TYR A 86 9.48 -8.08 -5.55
N HIS A 87 9.83 -6.80 -5.35
CA HIS A 87 10.99 -6.41 -4.58
C HIS A 87 10.59 -5.83 -3.23
N ASN A 88 11.17 -6.43 -2.17
CA ASN A 88 11.09 -5.99 -0.78
C ASN A 88 11.14 -4.46 -0.62
N MET A 89 10.39 -3.95 0.36
CA MET A 89 10.48 -2.59 0.90
C MET A 89 11.93 -2.17 1.23
N LEU A 90 12.85 -3.11 1.42
CA LEU A 90 14.27 -2.83 1.64
C LEU A 90 14.93 -2.07 0.48
N TYR A 91 14.48 -2.27 -0.78
CA TYR A 91 14.89 -1.44 -1.92
C TYR A 91 14.08 -0.13 -2.02
N SER A 92 12.91 -0.09 -1.39
CA SER A 92 11.95 1.01 -1.45
C SER A 92 12.37 2.22 -0.59
N LEU A 93 13.14 1.97 0.47
CA LEU A 93 13.85 3.01 1.24
C LEU A 93 14.79 3.87 0.37
N TYR A 94 15.32 3.35 -0.73
CA TYR A 94 16.14 4.13 -1.67
C TYR A 94 15.30 4.95 -2.65
N PHE A 95 14.11 4.47 -3.02
CA PHE A 95 13.23 5.16 -3.95
C PHE A 95 12.53 6.36 -3.31
N ALA A 96 12.14 6.28 -2.04
CA ALA A 96 11.46 7.39 -1.36
C ALA A 96 12.29 8.71 -1.36
N PRO A 97 13.58 8.71 -0.99
CA PRO A 97 14.46 9.88 -1.13
C PRO A 97 14.59 10.36 -2.57
N LEU A 98 14.72 9.44 -3.55
CA LEU A 98 14.85 9.81 -4.95
C LEU A 98 13.59 10.50 -5.50
N ILE A 99 12.40 9.99 -5.15
CA ILE A 99 11.13 10.61 -5.50
C ILE A 99 11.06 12.00 -4.86
N PHE A 100 11.42 12.13 -3.59
CA PHE A 100 11.40 13.41 -2.87
C PHE A 100 12.36 14.44 -3.49
N ILE A 101 13.60 14.03 -3.81
CA ILE A 101 14.60 14.89 -4.47
C ILE A 101 14.12 15.30 -5.86
N ALA A 102 13.63 14.36 -6.67
CA ALA A 102 13.14 14.63 -8.01
C ALA A 102 11.95 15.61 -8.01
N ASN A 103 11.02 15.46 -7.06
CA ASN A 103 9.87 16.35 -6.94
C ASN A 103 10.27 17.74 -6.44
N SER A 104 11.12 17.80 -5.41
CA SER A 104 11.60 19.07 -4.84
C SER A 104 12.42 19.88 -5.85
N SER A 105 13.25 19.20 -6.65
CA SER A 105 14.04 19.85 -7.71
C SER A 105 13.16 20.43 -8.81
N ALA A 106 12.08 19.75 -9.17
CA ALA A 106 11.13 20.25 -10.18
C ALA A 106 10.35 21.47 -9.68
N LYS A 107 9.88 21.45 -8.41
CA LYS A 107 9.22 22.62 -7.79
C LYS A 107 10.12 23.86 -7.79
N LEU A 108 11.40 23.69 -7.44
CA LEU A 108 12.35 24.80 -7.45
C LEU A 108 12.57 25.36 -8.85
N ARG A 109 12.62 24.50 -9.88
CA ARG A 109 12.73 24.95 -11.28
C ARG A 109 11.52 25.76 -11.73
N LEU A 110 10.31 25.32 -11.39
CA LEU A 110 9.08 26.06 -11.71
C LEU A 110 9.06 27.42 -11.02
N LYS A 111 9.42 27.48 -9.73
CA LYS A 111 9.44 28.75 -8.97
C LYS A 111 10.45 29.77 -9.51
N ASN A 112 11.56 29.31 -10.09
CA ASN A 112 12.60 30.18 -10.64
C ASN A 112 12.36 30.57 -12.10
N ALA A 113 11.29 30.05 -12.73
CA ALA A 113 10.91 30.38 -14.10
C ALA A 113 9.88 31.52 -14.19
N ASP A 114 9.29 31.90 -13.05
CA ASP A 114 8.42 33.06 -12.85
C ASP A 114 9.23 34.27 -12.32
#